data_AF-A0A2G4H298-F1
#
_entry.id   AF-A0A2G4H298-F1
#
_cell.length_a   1.000
_cell.length_b   1.000
_cell.length_c   1.000
_cell.angle_alpha   90.00
_cell.angle_beta   90.00
_cell.angle_gamma   90.00
#
_symmetry.space_group_name_H-M   'P 1'
#
loop_
_entity.id
_entity.type
_entity.pdbx_description
1 polymer ?
#
loop_
_entity_poly.entity_id
_entity_poly.type
_entity_poly.pdbx_seq_one_letter_code
_entity_poly.pdbx_strand_id
1 'polypeptide(L)'
;MNPLFAIHKHYGSLLLLLILTVVLVALFKGPNTKLQRIVAVLVDINLVIGIVALFYTAKPISWFHPIFALGAVGLLHASAKSEDKTKVVLCFSLALLLLIAAWSVNASWGPLYFKSALMFKLGA
;
A
#
# COMPACT_ATOMS: atom_id res chain seq x y z
N MET A 1 -11.18 10.64 16.20
CA MET A 1 -10.81 9.55 15.26
C MET A 1 -10.28 8.40 16.09
N ASN A 2 -10.62 7.15 15.77
CA ASN A 2 -10.02 6.00 16.45
C ASN A 2 -8.49 6.05 16.23
N PRO A 3 -7.66 5.95 17.30
CA PRO A 3 -6.21 6.06 17.21
C PRO A 3 -5.57 5.09 16.20
N LEU A 4 -6.17 3.91 15.98
CA LEU A 4 -5.71 2.95 14.98
C LEU A 4 -5.76 3.51 13.55
N PHE A 5 -6.79 4.29 13.20
CA PHE A 5 -6.89 4.94 11.88
C PHE A 5 -5.84 6.02 11.68
N ALA A 6 -5.51 6.78 12.73
CA ALA A 6 -4.47 7.80 12.66
C ALA A 6 -3.09 7.16 12.45
N ILE A 7 -2.81 6.07 13.18
CA ILE A 7 -1.57 5.29 13.03
C ILE A 7 -1.48 4.69 11.62
N HIS A 8 -2.53 4.01 11.15
CA HIS A 8 -2.57 3.41 9.80
C HIS A 8 -2.29 4.45 8.71
N LYS A 9 -2.90 5.64 8.82
CA LYS A 9 -2.69 6.72 7.87
C LYS A 9 -1.25 7.23 7.87
N HIS A 10 -0.70 7.52 9.05
CA HIS A 10 0.67 8.05 9.16
C HIS A 10 1.72 7.03 8.70
N TYR A 11 1.55 5.78 9.13
CA TYR A 11 2.40 4.67 8.73
C TYR A 11 2.34 4.44 7.22
N GLY A 12 1.15 4.46 6.62
CA GLY A 12 0.96 4.35 5.18
C GLY A 12 1.72 5.42 4.39
N SER A 13 1.71 6.69 4.83
CA SER A 13 2.48 7.75 4.17
C SER A 13 4.00 7.52 4.21
N LEU A 14 4.52 7.01 5.33
CA LEU A 14 5.94 6.65 5.46
C LEU A 14 6.31 5.48 4.54
N LEU A 15 5.41 4.51 4.36
CA LEU A 15 5.64 3.37 3.46
C LEU A 15 5.75 3.77 1.99
N LEU A 16 4.97 4.76 1.54
CA LEU A 16 5.10 5.29 0.18
C LEU A 16 6.51 5.82 -0.08
N LEU A 17 7.08 6.55 0.89
CA LEU A 17 8.45 7.05 0.81
C LEU A 17 9.48 5.91 0.83
N LEU A 18 9.27 4.89 1.65
CA LEU A 18 10.16 3.72 1.70
C LEU A 18 10.15 2.94 0.39
N ILE A 19 8.99 2.72 -0.23
CA ILE A 19 8.89 2.05 -1.53
C ILE A 19 9.58 2.87 -2.61
N LEU A 20 9.35 4.18 -2.63
CA LEU A 20 10.07 5.09 -3.53
C LEU A 20 11.59 4.98 -3.32
N THR A 21 12.03 4.89 -2.07
CA THR A 21 13.45 4.69 -1.74
C THR A 21 13.97 3.37 -2.31
N VAL A 22 13.21 2.26 -2.23
CA VAL A 22 13.62 0.99 -2.87
C VAL A 22 13.77 1.14 -4.37
N VAL A 23 12.83 1.83 -5.04
CA VAL A 23 12.90 2.09 -6.49
C VAL A 23 14.16 2.89 -6.83
N LEU A 24 14.43 3.98 -6.12
CA LEU A 24 15.60 4.82 -6.35
C LEU A 24 16.90 4.05 -6.09
N VAL A 25 16.98 3.26 -5.02
CA VAL A 25 18.13 2.40 -4.73
C VAL A 25 18.33 1.39 -5.85
N ALA A 26 17.26 0.71 -6.31
CA ALA A 26 17.34 -0.23 -7.42
C ALA A 26 17.81 0.42 -8.72
N LEU A 27 17.39 1.66 -9.00
CA LEU A 27 17.77 2.43 -10.18
C LEU A 27 19.25 2.83 -10.19
N PHE A 28 19.74 3.38 -9.08
CA PHE A 28 21.07 4.01 -9.02
C PHE A 28 22.16 3.11 -8.43
N LYS A 29 21.82 2.22 -7.50
CA LYS A 29 22.78 1.36 -6.79
C LYS A 29 22.58 -0.14 -7.07
N GLY A 30 21.51 -0.49 -7.76
CA GLY A 30 21.12 -1.86 -8.04
C GLY A 30 20.25 -2.49 -6.95
N PRO A 31 19.69 -3.68 -7.21
CA PRO A 31 18.77 -4.36 -6.30
C PRO A 31 19.39 -4.69 -4.94
N ASN A 32 18.68 -4.34 -3.86
CA ASN A 32 19.03 -4.73 -2.50
C ASN A 32 17.91 -5.59 -1.90
N THR A 33 18.11 -6.91 -1.92
CA THR A 33 17.11 -7.89 -1.48
C THR A 33 16.76 -7.78 0.01
N LYS A 34 17.69 -7.31 0.86
CA LYS A 34 17.39 -7.07 2.28
C LYS A 34 16.40 -5.92 2.45
N LEU A 35 16.66 -4.80 1.77
CA LEU A 35 15.78 -3.64 1.80
C LEU A 35 14.39 -3.97 1.22
N GLN A 36 14.34 -4.67 0.08
CA GLN A 36 13.09 -5.08 -0.55
C GLN A 36 12.21 -5.93 0.39
N ARG A 37 12.80 -6.91 1.09
CA ARG A 37 12.09 -7.77 2.06
C ARG A 37 11.56 -6.96 3.24
N ILE A 38 12.39 -6.09 3.82
CA ILE A 38 11.98 -5.26 4.95
C ILE A 38 10.77 -4.40 4.55
N VAL A 39 10.85 -3.72 3.41
CA VAL A 39 9.74 -2.87 2.94
C VAL A 39 8.49 -3.67 2.65
N ALA A 40 8.59 -4.85 2.03
CA ALA A 40 7.42 -5.72 1.80
C ALA A 40 6.72 -6.10 3.13
N VAL A 41 7.48 -6.51 4.15
CA VAL A 41 6.93 -6.86 5.47
C VAL A 41 6.30 -5.64 6.16
N LEU A 42 6.92 -4.46 6.05
CA LEU A 42 6.34 -3.25 6.63
C LEU A 42 4.99 -2.90 5.95
N VAL A 43 4.85 -3.14 4.65
CA VAL A 43 3.56 -2.97 3.96
C VAL A 43 2.53 -4.00 4.43
N ASP A 44 2.94 -5.26 4.66
CA ASP A 44 2.05 -6.29 5.23
C ASP A 44 1.51 -5.86 6.60
N ILE A 45 2.37 -5.31 7.47
CA ILE A 45 1.97 -4.78 8.78
C ILE A 45 0.90 -3.69 8.62
N ASN A 46 1.09 -2.76 7.68
CA ASN A 46 0.09 -1.72 7.43
C ASN A 46 -1.24 -2.27 6.94
N LEU A 47 -1.20 -3.29 6.08
CA LEU A 47 -2.39 -3.97 5.60
C LEU A 47 -3.14 -4.64 6.74
N VAL A 48 -2.44 -5.34 7.64
CA VAL A 48 -3.04 -5.97 8.83
C VAL A 48 -3.69 -4.92 9.73
N ILE A 49 -3.00 -3.80 10.02
CA ILE A 49 -3.57 -2.69 10.80
C ILE A 49 -4.83 -2.14 10.11
N GLY A 50 -4.80 -1.99 8.79
CA GLY A 50 -5.93 -1.55 7.98
C GLY A 50 -7.12 -2.50 8.09
N ILE A 51 -6.89 -3.80 7.94
CA ILE A 51 -7.92 -4.84 8.10
C ILE A 51 -8.53 -4.80 9.50
N VAL A 52 -7.71 -4.73 10.55
CA VAL A 52 -8.22 -4.61 11.93
C VAL A 52 -9.06 -3.35 12.08
N ALA A 53 -8.61 -2.22 11.52
CA ALA A 53 -9.36 -0.96 11.55
C ALA A 53 -10.72 -1.04 10.83
N LEU A 54 -10.88 -1.90 9.81
CA LEU A 54 -12.16 -2.15 9.14
C LEU A 54 -13.23 -2.69 10.10
N PHE A 55 -12.85 -3.45 11.14
CA PHE A 55 -13.82 -3.98 12.11
C PHE A 55 -14.28 -2.93 13.14
N TYR A 56 -13.59 -1.79 13.21
CA TYR A 56 -13.90 -0.70 14.16
C TYR A 56 -14.47 0.55 13.47
N THR A 57 -14.86 0.47 12.20
CA THR A 57 -15.44 1.60 11.46
C THR A 57 -16.89 1.37 11.09
N ALA A 58 -17.75 2.34 11.43
CA ALA A 58 -19.13 2.38 10.97
C ALA A 58 -19.26 2.96 9.55
N LYS A 59 -18.18 3.51 8.97
CA LYS A 59 -18.20 4.14 7.65
C LYS A 59 -18.05 3.10 6.54
N PRO A 60 -18.92 3.12 5.51
CA PRO A 60 -18.71 2.36 4.30
C PRO A 60 -17.36 2.71 3.65
N ILE A 61 -16.66 1.70 3.15
CA ILE A 61 -15.35 1.83 2.49
C ILE A 61 -15.48 1.27 1.09
N SER A 62 -14.81 1.88 0.11
CA SER A 62 -14.78 1.34 -1.24
C SER A 62 -13.85 0.12 -1.32
N TRP A 63 -14.30 -0.93 -2.01
CA TRP A 63 -13.52 -2.12 -2.36
C TRP A 63 -12.22 -1.80 -3.10
N PHE A 64 -12.13 -0.65 -3.77
CA PHE A 64 -10.89 -0.24 -4.41
C PHE A 64 -9.71 -0.13 -3.44
N HIS A 65 -9.95 0.30 -2.20
CA HIS A 65 -8.88 0.42 -1.21
C HIS A 65 -8.20 -0.92 -0.89
N PRO A 66 -8.91 -1.97 -0.43
CA PRO A 66 -8.30 -3.27 -0.17
C PRO A 66 -7.82 -3.97 -1.45
N ILE A 67 -8.50 -3.82 -2.59
CA ILE A 67 -8.06 -4.43 -3.86
C ILE A 67 -6.69 -3.89 -4.27
N PHE A 68 -6.51 -2.56 -4.28
CA PHE A 68 -5.23 -1.96 -4.64
C PHE A 68 -4.14 -2.27 -3.60
N ALA A 69 -4.48 -2.27 -2.31
CA ALA A 69 -3.53 -2.62 -1.25
C ALA A 69 -3.03 -4.07 -1.37
N LEU A 70 -3.92 -5.03 -1.62
CA LEU A 70 -3.57 -6.44 -1.83
C LEU A 70 -2.76 -6.64 -3.12
N GLY A 71 -3.14 -5.97 -4.21
CA GLY A 71 -2.38 -5.99 -5.46
C GLY A 71 -0.95 -5.47 -5.27
N ALA A 72 -0.78 -4.39 -4.51
CA ALA A 72 0.54 -3.86 -4.18
C ALA A 72 1.38 -4.86 -3.37
N VAL A 73 0.80 -5.48 -2.33
CA VAL A 73 1.46 -6.53 -1.54
C VAL A 73 1.94 -7.68 -2.43
N GLY A 74 1.08 -8.17 -3.33
CA GLY A 74 1.44 -9.23 -4.27
C GLY A 74 2.66 -8.88 -5.13
N LEU A 75 2.69 -7.66 -5.69
CA LEU A 75 3.82 -7.18 -6.50
C LEU A 75 5.11 -7.02 -5.70
N LEU A 76 5.03 -6.51 -4.47
CA LEU A 76 6.17 -6.37 -3.58
C LEU A 76 6.78 -7.74 -3.28
N HIS A 77 5.98 -8.72 -2.89
CA HIS A 77 6.46 -10.08 -2.61
C HIS A 77 7.00 -10.80 -3.84
N ALA A 78 6.40 -10.60 -5.02
CA ALA A 78 6.87 -11.18 -6.28
C ALA A 78 8.30 -10.74 -6.66
N SER A 79 8.73 -9.57 -6.16
CA SER A 79 10.05 -8.98 -6.43
C SER A 79 10.95 -8.87 -5.20
N ALA A 80 10.48 -9.20 -4.00
CA ALA A 80 11.18 -8.97 -2.73
C ALA A 80 12.53 -9.71 -2.59
N LYS A 81 12.78 -10.73 -3.42
CA LYS A 81 14.03 -11.51 -3.43
C LYS A 81 14.74 -11.45 -4.77
N SER A 82 14.35 -10.52 -5.65
CA SER A 82 14.86 -10.45 -7.00
C SER A 82 16.15 -9.64 -7.07
N GLU A 83 17.14 -10.20 -7.76
CA GLU A 83 18.38 -9.50 -8.13
C GLU A 83 18.29 -8.87 -9.53
N ASP A 84 17.23 -9.18 -10.30
CA ASP A 84 16.95 -8.50 -11.55
C ASP A 84 16.43 -7.07 -11.29
N LYS A 85 17.22 -6.09 -11.73
CA LYS A 85 16.92 -4.66 -11.66
C LYS A 85 15.60 -4.31 -12.31
N THR A 86 15.34 -4.80 -13.52
CA THR A 86 14.17 -4.44 -14.31
C THR A 86 12.91 -4.92 -13.59
N LYS A 87 12.92 -6.18 -13.12
CA LYS A 87 11.82 -6.76 -12.34
C LYS A 87 11.56 -5.97 -11.05
N VAL A 88 12.60 -5.62 -10.29
CA VAL A 88 12.44 -4.88 -9.03
C VAL A 88 11.85 -3.50 -9.28
N VAL A 89 12.40 -2.75 -10.24
CA VAL A 89 11.92 -1.40 -10.56
C VAL A 89 10.47 -1.44 -11.03
N LEU A 90 10.11 -2.37 -11.92
CA LEU A 90 8.72 -2.51 -12.40
C LEU A 90 7.76 -2.85 -11.26
N CYS A 91 8.04 -3.91 -10.50
CA CYS A 91 7.14 -4.36 -9.44
C CYS A 91 6.97 -3.31 -8.34
N PHE A 92 8.05 -2.70 -7.86
CA PHE A 92 7.97 -1.67 -6.81
C PHE A 92 7.33 -0.37 -7.31
N SER A 93 7.54 0.01 -8.58
CA SER A 93 6.87 1.20 -9.15
C SER A 93 5.37 0.98 -9.32
N LEU A 94 4.97 -0.19 -9.82
CA LEU A 94 3.55 -0.55 -9.93
C LEU A 94 2.90 -0.68 -8.55
N ALA A 95 3.58 -1.26 -7.58
CA ALA A 95 3.11 -1.31 -6.20
C ALA A 95 2.94 0.09 -5.60
N LEU A 96 3.87 1.01 -5.86
CA LEU A 96 3.77 2.41 -5.43
C LEU A 96 2.52 3.08 -6.02
N LEU A 97 2.28 2.90 -7.33
CA LEU A 97 1.09 3.44 -7.99
C LEU A 97 -0.20 2.87 -7.39
N LEU A 98 -0.26 1.56 -7.14
CA LEU A 98 -1.42 0.94 -6.48
C LEU A 98 -1.65 1.47 -5.07
N LEU A 99 -0.60 1.69 -4.28
CA LEU A 99 -0.76 2.25 -2.92
C LEU A 99 -1.18 3.72 -2.94
N ILE A 100 -0.72 4.51 -3.92
CA ILE A 100 -1.23 5.86 -4.14
C ILE A 100 -2.72 5.82 -4.54
N ALA A 101 -3.11 4.89 -5.41
CA ALA A 101 -4.50 4.69 -5.78
C ALA A 101 -5.36 4.27 -4.56
N ALA A 102 -4.86 3.36 -3.73
CA ALA A 102 -5.51 2.98 -2.47
C ALA A 102 -5.67 4.18 -1.55
N TRP A 103 -4.63 5.00 -1.40
CA TRP A 103 -4.68 6.22 -0.58
C TRP A 103 -5.69 7.24 -1.12
N SER A 104 -5.80 7.37 -2.45
CA SER A 104 -6.72 8.30 -3.10
C SER A 104 -8.18 8.06 -2.72
N VAL A 105 -8.57 6.81 -2.44
CA VAL A 105 -9.94 6.43 -2.02
C VAL A 105 -10.40 7.21 -0.77
N ASN A 106 -9.46 7.59 0.10
CA ASN A 106 -9.78 8.33 1.33
C ASN A 106 -9.25 9.77 1.33
N ALA A 107 -8.61 10.20 0.23
CA ALA A 107 -8.06 11.54 0.10
C ALA A 107 -9.11 12.56 -0.38
N SER A 108 -8.93 13.83 -0.04
CA SER A 108 -9.77 14.93 -0.54
C SER A 108 -9.67 15.10 -2.05
N TRP A 109 -8.47 14.90 -2.61
CA TRP A 109 -8.17 15.00 -4.04
C TRP A 109 -8.50 13.74 -4.85
N GLY A 110 -8.90 12.65 -4.20
CA GLY A 110 -9.12 11.37 -4.86
C GLY A 110 -10.28 11.39 -5.86
N PRO A 111 -10.22 10.61 -6.95
CA PRO A 111 -11.28 10.53 -7.95
C PRO A 111 -12.61 10.08 -7.33
N LEU A 112 -13.71 10.77 -7.66
CA LEU A 112 -15.06 10.46 -7.13
C LEU A 112 -15.43 8.99 -7.32
N TYR A 113 -15.14 8.43 -8.51
CA TYR A 113 -15.43 7.03 -8.82
C TYR A 113 -14.81 6.05 -7.82
N PHE A 114 -13.54 6.23 -7.45
CA PHE A 114 -12.87 5.35 -6.48
C PHE A 114 -13.42 5.49 -5.06
N LYS A 115 -14.11 6.59 -4.75
CA LYS A 115 -14.65 6.89 -3.42
C LYS A 115 -16.07 6.36 -3.25
N SER A 116 -16.86 6.36 -4.32
CA SER A 116 -18.30 6.07 -4.27
C SER A 116 -18.72 4.78 -4.97
N ALA A 117 -17.89 4.19 -5.84
CA ALA A 117 -18.20 2.92 -6.46
C ALA A 117 -17.74 1.74 -5.60
N LEU A 118 -18.48 0.62 -5.71
CA LEU A 118 -18.21 -0.65 -5.04
C LEU A 118 -17.99 -0.48 -3.52
N MET A 119 -18.96 0.14 -2.84
CA MET A 119 -18.88 0.33 -1.38
C MET A 119 -19.28 -0.94 -0.63
N PHE A 120 -18.63 -1.18 0.50
CA PHE A 120 -19.03 -2.21 1.45
C PHE A 120 -18.89 -1.73 2.88
N LYS A 121 -19.54 -2.43 3.79
CA LYS A 121 -19.45 -2.22 5.22
C LYS A 121 -19.25 -3.57 5.89
N LEU A 122 -18.22 -3.67 6.74
CA LEU A 122 -18.05 -4.81 7.65
C LEU A 122 -18.42 -4.32 9.06
N GLY A 123 -19.48 -4.90 9.64
CA GLY A 123 -20.00 -4.51 10.96
C GLY A 123 -21.26 -3.65 10.93
N ALA A 124 -22.00 -3.66 12.04
CA ALA A 124 -23.28 -2.98 12.23
C ALA A 124 -23.17 -1.45 12.26
#